data_AF-A0ABD6ATX8-F1
#
_entry.id   AF-A0ABD6ATX8-F1
#
_cell.length_a   1.000
_cell.length_b   1.000
_cell.length_c   1.000
_cell.angle_alpha   90.00
_cell.angle_beta   90.00
_cell.angle_gamma   90.00
#
_symmetry.space_group_name_H-M   'P 1'
#
loop_
_entity.id
_entity.type
_entity.pdbx_description
1 polymer ?
#
loop_
_entity_poly.entity_id
_entity_poly.type
_entity_poly.pdbx_seq_one_letter_code
_entity_poly.pdbx_strand_id
1 'polypeptide(L)'
;MNVVPDTSVVVDGRVSERIESGEFADATIYVPQAVVGELESQANSGRDIGWQGLEELQKLASFADEGRIQLEYVGRRATTEEIERARSGAIDALIRDVAADHDATFVTSDIVQSEVGKAQGLDVQYLEPYDDEIEELAIESYFDEETMSVHLKTGVRPMAKRGDVGEVRYEAIAEDVLDDETMREYVSDVRNAADASEDGFTELSEPGMTIVQFRDYRIAIAEPPFSDGVEITAVRPVARTTMADYAYSEDIQERLLDHQRGVLIAGAPGAGKSTYAQAVAQFLADADYSVKTMEKPRDLQVDEGITQYTELDGSMDKTADALLMVRPDYTVYDEVRKTHDFRTFADMRLAGVGMVGVVHATRAIDALQRLIGRVELGMIPQVVDTVAYIEAGDVETVYDVSTEVKVPHGLMEEDLARPVIVVSDHETQRPAYEIYTFNRQVVTVPLDDADGEDETGVDRLARNEIEREVRSVARGHVQVELQSQNRAIVYVEEDDISYVIGKGGGRIDQIEQALGIDIDVRTLDERPDHHRSTGGASAGGGGSGNASRVNEGPGHAGEVVTPEITSRHIIVPVDGRSGETVEVRAEGDYLFTATVSRGGEIQVSRGSAIAEEMEQAIDRGQQITVVPS
;
A
#
# COMPACT_ATOMS: atom_id res chain seq x y z
N MET A 1 56.38 -7.39 -23.09
CA MET A 1 54.96 -7.11 -23.41
C MET A 1 54.62 -5.77 -22.78
N ASN A 2 53.81 -4.94 -23.42
CA ASN A 2 53.39 -3.66 -22.85
C ASN A 2 51.93 -3.77 -22.44
N VAL A 3 51.59 -3.41 -21.21
CA VAL A 3 50.25 -3.60 -20.64
C VAL A 3 49.78 -2.31 -20.00
N VAL A 4 48.55 -1.90 -20.31
CA VAL A 4 47.86 -0.78 -19.64
C VAL A 4 46.59 -1.33 -19.00
N PRO A 5 46.57 -1.49 -17.66
CA PRO A 5 45.36 -1.87 -16.96
C PRO A 5 44.46 -0.66 -16.71
N ASP A 6 43.15 -0.86 -16.78
CA ASP A 6 42.17 0.13 -16.33
C ASP A 6 41.89 0.03 -14.82
N THR A 7 41.02 0.90 -14.31
CA THR A 7 40.68 0.92 -12.88
C THR A 7 40.07 -0.42 -12.44
N SER A 8 39.21 -1.05 -13.26
CA SER A 8 38.53 -2.31 -12.91
C SER A 8 39.53 -3.44 -12.62
N VAL A 9 40.49 -3.66 -13.52
CA VAL A 9 41.47 -4.75 -13.41
C VAL A 9 42.45 -4.54 -12.26
N VAL A 10 42.73 -3.28 -11.93
CA VAL A 10 43.56 -2.92 -10.77
C VAL A 10 42.81 -3.15 -9.46
N VAL A 11 41.52 -2.85 -9.40
CA VAL A 11 40.71 -3.14 -8.20
C VAL A 11 40.59 -4.65 -8.00
N ASP A 12 40.34 -5.41 -9.07
CA ASP A 12 40.14 -6.86 -9.03
C ASP A 12 41.43 -7.66 -8.75
N GLY A 13 42.59 -7.00 -8.59
CA GLY A 13 43.88 -7.68 -8.33
C GLY A 13 44.40 -8.55 -9.49
N ARG A 14 43.80 -8.43 -10.67
CA ARG A 14 44.05 -9.33 -11.82
C ARG A 14 45.43 -9.10 -12.44
N VAL A 15 45.98 -7.90 -12.31
CA VAL A 15 47.30 -7.58 -12.86
C VAL A 15 48.38 -8.41 -12.13
N SER A 16 48.36 -8.40 -10.79
CA SER A 16 49.32 -9.15 -9.96
C SER A 16 49.18 -10.66 -10.15
N GLU A 17 47.96 -11.17 -10.28
CA GLU A 17 47.70 -12.59 -10.56
C GLU A 17 48.30 -13.05 -11.91
N ARG A 18 48.15 -12.23 -12.96
CA ARG A 18 48.72 -12.52 -14.29
C ARG A 18 50.25 -12.47 -14.28
N ILE A 19 50.85 -11.70 -13.37
CA ILE A 19 52.30 -11.70 -13.11
C ILE A 19 52.73 -12.97 -12.36
N GLU A 20 51.90 -13.45 -11.42
CA GLU A 20 52.15 -14.67 -10.65
C GLU A 20 52.03 -15.95 -11.48
N SER A 21 51.02 -16.02 -12.36
CA SER A 21 50.83 -17.12 -13.32
C SER A 21 51.87 -17.15 -14.45
N GLY A 22 52.66 -16.07 -14.59
CA GLY A 22 53.74 -15.94 -15.57
C GLY A 22 53.31 -15.40 -16.94
N GLU A 23 52.04 -15.03 -17.11
CA GLU A 23 51.52 -14.44 -18.33
C GLU A 23 52.07 -13.03 -18.59
N PHE A 24 52.22 -12.23 -17.53
CA PHE A 24 52.82 -10.90 -17.57
C PHE A 24 54.27 -10.88 -17.06
N ALA A 25 54.96 -12.03 -17.07
CA ALA A 25 56.37 -12.07 -16.72
C ALA A 25 57.20 -11.18 -17.66
N ASP A 26 58.12 -10.38 -17.10
CA ASP A 26 58.95 -9.41 -17.83
C ASP A 26 58.15 -8.37 -18.64
N ALA A 27 56.87 -8.15 -18.31
CA ALA A 27 56.06 -7.12 -18.94
C ALA A 27 56.40 -5.72 -18.40
N THR A 28 56.18 -4.71 -19.24
CA THR A 28 56.15 -3.30 -18.84
C THR A 28 54.70 -2.92 -18.59
N ILE A 29 54.36 -2.70 -17.33
CA ILE A 29 53.04 -2.28 -16.87
C ILE A 29 53.02 -0.75 -16.80
N TYR A 30 52.20 -0.14 -17.64
CA TYR A 30 51.96 1.29 -17.72
C TYR A 30 50.70 1.63 -16.93
N VAL A 31 50.85 2.13 -15.69
CA VAL A 31 49.72 2.53 -14.85
C VAL A 31 49.35 3.99 -15.16
N PRO A 32 48.15 4.28 -15.69
CA PRO A 32 47.75 5.65 -15.95
C PRO A 32 47.62 6.45 -14.65
N GLN A 33 48.12 7.68 -14.63
CA GLN A 33 47.95 8.62 -13.53
C GLN A 33 46.48 8.95 -13.23
N ALA A 34 45.59 8.71 -14.20
CA ALA A 34 44.15 8.81 -14.03
C ALA A 34 43.60 7.72 -13.10
N VAL A 35 44.04 6.45 -13.26
CA VAL A 35 43.67 5.32 -12.38
C VAL A 35 44.11 5.59 -10.94
N VAL A 36 45.34 6.05 -10.73
CA VAL A 36 45.85 6.40 -9.40
C VAL A 36 45.01 7.50 -8.75
N GLY A 37 44.68 8.55 -9.51
CA GLY A 37 43.87 9.67 -9.02
C GLY A 37 42.44 9.26 -8.67
N GLU A 38 41.85 8.34 -9.43
CA GLU A 38 40.55 7.77 -9.14
C GLU A 38 40.59 6.95 -7.84
N LEU A 39 41.49 5.97 -7.73
CA LEU A 39 41.62 5.12 -6.55
C LEU A 39 41.89 5.92 -5.27
N GLU A 40 42.75 6.93 -5.34
CA GLU A 40 43.02 7.85 -4.23
C GLU A 40 41.76 8.64 -3.84
N SER A 41 40.96 9.10 -4.80
CA SER A 41 39.70 9.80 -4.54
C SER A 41 38.66 8.88 -3.88
N GLN A 42 38.57 7.63 -4.34
CA GLN A 42 37.67 6.61 -3.77
C GLN A 42 38.07 6.29 -2.32
N ALA A 43 39.37 6.06 -2.07
CA ALA A 43 39.89 5.76 -0.73
C ALA A 43 39.71 6.94 0.24
N ASN A 44 39.98 8.17 -0.20
CA ASN A 44 39.74 9.38 0.60
C ASN A 44 38.25 9.62 0.90
N SER A 45 37.36 9.10 0.05
CA SER A 45 35.91 9.14 0.26
C SER A 45 35.41 7.97 1.13
N GLY A 46 36.32 7.13 1.64
CA GLY A 46 36.00 6.01 2.52
C GLY A 46 35.44 4.77 1.82
N ARG A 47 35.68 4.61 0.51
CA ARG A 47 35.22 3.43 -0.25
C ARG A 47 36.30 2.35 -0.30
N ASP A 48 35.93 1.11 0.04
CA ASP A 48 36.86 -0.02 0.14
C ASP A 48 37.52 -0.38 -1.19
N ILE A 49 36.79 -0.26 -2.30
CA ILE A 49 37.34 -0.42 -3.67
C ILE A 49 38.57 0.47 -3.94
N GLY A 50 38.62 1.65 -3.32
CA GLY A 50 39.77 2.55 -3.43
C GLY A 50 40.98 2.01 -2.68
N TRP A 51 40.77 1.45 -1.49
CA TRP A 51 41.82 0.82 -0.69
C TRP A 51 42.35 -0.45 -1.35
N GLN A 52 41.46 -1.32 -1.87
CA GLN A 52 41.82 -2.52 -2.62
C GLN A 52 42.72 -2.20 -3.83
N GLY A 53 42.32 -1.23 -4.66
CA GLY A 53 43.15 -0.81 -5.79
C GLY A 53 44.49 -0.21 -5.37
N LEU A 54 44.57 0.52 -4.25
CA LEU A 54 45.83 1.03 -3.72
C LEU A 54 46.75 -0.08 -3.18
N GLU A 55 46.19 -1.15 -2.60
CA GLU A 55 46.94 -2.35 -2.19
C GLU A 55 47.50 -3.10 -3.40
N GLU A 56 46.70 -3.26 -4.46
CA GLU A 56 47.17 -3.85 -5.71
C GLU A 56 48.34 -3.04 -6.30
N LEU A 57 48.23 -1.70 -6.33
CA LEU A 57 49.34 -0.85 -6.80
C LEU A 57 50.62 -1.04 -5.98
N GLN A 58 50.52 -1.28 -4.67
CA GLN A 58 51.67 -1.61 -3.81
C GLN A 58 52.25 -2.99 -4.14
N LYS A 59 51.39 -3.96 -4.44
CA LYS A 59 51.81 -5.31 -4.87
C LYS A 59 52.54 -5.26 -6.21
N LEU A 60 52.05 -4.50 -7.18
CA LEU A 60 52.72 -4.26 -8.45
C LEU A 60 54.09 -3.59 -8.27
N ALA A 61 54.18 -2.60 -7.37
CA ALA A 61 55.46 -1.97 -7.04
C ALA A 61 56.46 -2.98 -6.43
N SER A 62 55.99 -3.87 -5.57
CA SER A 62 56.81 -4.93 -4.99
C SER A 62 57.35 -5.88 -6.06
N PHE A 63 56.53 -6.27 -7.05
CA PHE A 63 56.99 -7.08 -8.18
C PHE A 63 57.98 -6.37 -9.10
N ALA A 64 57.87 -5.05 -9.24
CA ALA A 64 58.87 -4.26 -9.96
C ALA A 64 60.21 -4.22 -9.20
N ASP A 65 60.18 -4.04 -7.89
CA ASP A 65 61.38 -4.07 -7.03
C ASP A 65 62.08 -5.45 -7.03
N GLU A 66 61.30 -6.53 -7.13
CA GLU A 66 61.79 -7.90 -7.32
C GLU A 66 62.32 -8.17 -8.73
N GLY A 67 62.15 -7.24 -9.67
CA GLY A 67 62.58 -7.35 -11.06
C GLY A 67 61.73 -8.32 -11.90
N ARG A 68 60.50 -8.62 -11.46
CA ARG A 68 59.56 -9.52 -12.18
C ARG A 68 58.83 -8.81 -13.31
N ILE A 69 58.68 -7.50 -13.20
CA ILE A 69 58.07 -6.59 -14.19
C ILE A 69 58.83 -5.26 -14.23
N GLN A 70 58.54 -4.44 -15.24
CA GLN A 70 58.83 -3.00 -15.22
C GLN A 70 57.53 -2.24 -14.96
N LEU A 71 57.55 -1.27 -14.05
CA LEU A 71 56.37 -0.48 -13.68
C LEU A 71 56.62 1.00 -13.98
N GLU A 72 55.77 1.59 -14.81
CA GLU A 72 55.83 3.01 -15.17
C GLU A 72 54.48 3.69 -14.96
N TYR A 73 54.47 4.81 -14.22
CA TYR A 73 53.26 5.62 -14.05
C TYR A 73 53.23 6.71 -15.13
N VAL A 74 52.25 6.65 -16.03
CA VAL A 74 52.22 7.44 -17.28
C VAL A 74 50.92 8.22 -17.46
N GLY A 75 50.91 9.16 -18.41
CA GLY A 75 49.74 10.01 -18.69
C GLY A 75 49.57 11.21 -17.75
N ARG A 76 48.48 11.95 -17.93
CA ARG A 76 48.13 13.12 -17.11
C ARG A 76 47.32 12.71 -15.89
N ARG A 77 47.56 13.35 -14.74
CA ARG A 77 46.71 13.20 -13.54
C ARG A 77 45.36 13.85 -13.82
N ALA A 78 44.27 13.14 -13.54
CA ALA A 78 42.93 13.72 -13.62
C ALA A 78 42.76 14.81 -12.55
N THR A 79 42.08 15.90 -12.90
CA THR A 79 41.78 16.97 -11.93
C THR A 79 40.60 16.59 -11.05
N THR A 80 40.51 17.12 -9.82
CA THR A 80 39.38 16.86 -8.90
C THR A 80 38.03 17.19 -9.54
N GLU A 81 37.96 18.23 -10.37
CA GLU A 81 36.73 18.57 -11.11
C GLU A 81 36.40 17.55 -12.23
N GLU A 82 37.40 16.94 -12.88
CA GLU A 82 37.19 15.87 -13.85
C GLU A 82 36.77 14.56 -13.16
N ILE A 83 37.27 14.29 -11.94
CA ILE A 83 36.89 13.13 -11.12
C ILE A 83 35.45 13.29 -10.59
N GLU A 84 35.08 14.47 -10.09
CA GLU A 84 33.74 14.75 -9.55
C GLU A 84 32.67 15.00 -10.63
N ARG A 85 33.03 15.58 -11.79
CA ARG A 85 32.07 15.94 -12.87
C ARG A 85 32.03 14.97 -14.03
N ALA A 86 32.88 13.95 -14.08
CA ALA A 86 32.85 13.00 -15.19
C ALA A 86 31.55 12.17 -15.13
N ARG A 87 30.73 12.32 -16.17
CA ARG A 87 29.82 11.26 -16.59
C ARG A 87 30.70 10.06 -16.97
N SER A 88 30.87 9.08 -16.08
CA SER A 88 31.28 7.67 -16.26
C SER A 88 32.30 7.27 -17.37
N GLY A 89 33.03 8.17 -18.04
CA GLY A 89 33.77 7.80 -19.25
C GLY A 89 34.88 8.76 -19.70
N ALA A 90 35.11 9.86 -18.99
CA ALA A 90 36.23 10.76 -19.28
C ALA A 90 37.56 10.17 -18.81
N ILE A 91 37.55 9.42 -17.70
CA ILE A 91 38.74 8.74 -17.16
C ILE A 91 39.13 7.58 -18.08
N ASP A 92 38.17 6.74 -18.47
CA ASP A 92 38.45 5.60 -19.34
C ASP A 92 38.98 5.99 -20.71
N ALA A 93 38.55 7.15 -21.23
CA ALA A 93 39.13 7.71 -22.45
C ALA A 93 40.63 8.02 -22.28
N LEU A 94 41.04 8.58 -21.13
CA LEU A 94 42.46 8.84 -20.86
C LEU A 94 43.28 7.56 -20.71
N ILE A 95 42.69 6.52 -20.12
CA ILE A 95 43.33 5.21 -20.00
C ILE A 95 43.54 4.59 -21.39
N ARG A 96 42.52 4.64 -22.25
CA ARG A 96 42.62 4.17 -23.64
C ARG A 96 43.61 4.98 -24.48
N ASP A 97 43.69 6.29 -24.28
CA ASP A 97 44.69 7.14 -24.92
C ASP A 97 46.12 6.71 -24.54
N VAL A 98 46.35 6.37 -23.26
CA VAL A 98 47.65 5.84 -22.81
C VAL A 98 47.96 4.49 -23.46
N ALA A 99 46.97 3.59 -23.58
CA ALA A 99 47.17 2.32 -24.29
C ALA A 99 47.55 2.53 -25.76
N ALA A 100 46.90 3.47 -26.44
CA ALA A 100 47.21 3.84 -27.82
C ALA A 100 48.62 4.43 -27.97
N ASP A 101 48.99 5.38 -27.10
CA ASP A 101 50.26 6.11 -27.17
C ASP A 101 51.48 5.19 -26.95
N HIS A 102 51.30 4.13 -26.16
CA HIS A 102 52.36 3.17 -25.81
C HIS A 102 52.33 1.86 -26.61
N ASP A 103 51.43 1.73 -27.60
CA ASP A 103 51.20 0.49 -28.36
C ASP A 103 51.08 -0.72 -27.42
N ALA A 104 50.27 -0.54 -26.36
CA ALA A 104 50.13 -1.47 -25.25
C ALA A 104 48.82 -2.24 -25.33
N THR A 105 48.82 -3.48 -24.83
CA THR A 105 47.61 -4.26 -24.64
C THR A 105 46.79 -3.61 -23.52
N PHE A 106 45.58 -3.15 -23.86
CA PHE A 106 44.60 -2.59 -22.94
C PHE A 106 43.90 -3.73 -22.21
N VAL A 107 44.04 -3.77 -20.88
CA VAL A 107 43.47 -4.84 -20.04
C VAL A 107 42.33 -4.25 -19.22
N THR A 108 41.15 -4.85 -19.35
CA THR A 108 39.91 -4.37 -18.70
C THR A 108 39.02 -5.53 -18.26
N SER A 109 38.35 -5.37 -17.11
CA SER A 109 37.25 -6.25 -16.66
C SER A 109 35.88 -5.70 -17.06
N ASP A 110 35.82 -4.48 -17.59
CA ASP A 110 34.59 -3.85 -18.07
C ASP A 110 34.32 -4.23 -19.54
N ILE A 111 33.20 -4.93 -19.76
CA ILE A 111 32.77 -5.37 -21.09
C ILE A 111 32.53 -4.18 -22.04
N VAL A 112 32.05 -3.05 -21.52
CA VAL A 112 31.83 -1.82 -22.30
C VAL A 112 33.17 -1.24 -22.73
N GLN A 113 34.15 -1.12 -21.82
CA GLN A 113 35.48 -0.62 -22.19
C GLN A 113 36.19 -1.56 -23.17
N SER A 114 36.00 -2.87 -23.01
CA SER A 114 36.53 -3.87 -23.92
C SER A 114 36.03 -3.67 -25.35
N GLU A 115 34.71 -3.57 -25.52
CA GLU A 115 34.10 -3.36 -26.83
C GLU A 115 34.45 -1.99 -27.43
N VAL A 116 34.50 -0.94 -26.61
CA VAL A 116 34.91 0.40 -27.06
C VAL A 116 36.38 0.40 -27.50
N GLY A 117 37.28 -0.22 -26.73
CA GLY A 117 38.70 -0.33 -27.06
C GLY A 117 38.93 -1.11 -28.36
N LYS A 118 38.24 -2.24 -28.55
CA LYS A 118 38.28 -3.02 -29.80
C LYS A 118 37.78 -2.18 -30.98
N ALA A 119 36.69 -1.43 -30.81
CA ALA A 119 36.14 -0.56 -31.85
C ALA A 119 37.10 0.59 -32.23
N GLN A 120 37.94 1.04 -31.28
CA GLN A 120 38.99 2.03 -31.52
C GLN A 120 40.28 1.43 -32.10
N GLY A 121 40.36 0.11 -32.26
CA GLY A 121 41.51 -0.59 -32.82
C GLY A 121 42.65 -0.81 -31.82
N LEU A 122 42.37 -0.74 -30.51
CA LEU A 122 43.33 -1.14 -29.47
C LEU A 122 43.45 -2.67 -29.43
N ASP A 123 44.63 -3.15 -29.03
CA ASP A 123 44.80 -4.54 -28.64
C ASP A 123 44.20 -4.71 -27.24
N VAL A 124 43.08 -5.45 -27.14
CA VAL A 124 42.30 -5.53 -25.89
C VAL A 124 42.34 -6.95 -25.35
N GLN A 125 42.76 -7.07 -24.09
CA GLN A 125 42.59 -8.28 -23.30
C GLN A 125 41.47 -8.05 -22.30
N TYR A 126 40.30 -8.62 -22.59
CA TYR A 126 39.20 -8.67 -21.65
C TYR A 126 39.45 -9.78 -20.64
N LEU A 127 39.40 -9.42 -19.37
CA LEU A 127 39.37 -10.39 -18.28
C LEU A 127 37.92 -10.45 -17.80
N GLU A 128 37.31 -11.62 -17.80
CA GLU A 128 36.04 -11.76 -17.09
C GLU A 128 36.27 -11.32 -15.64
N PRO A 129 35.41 -10.44 -15.08
CA PRO A 129 35.44 -10.11 -13.66
C PRO A 129 35.49 -11.39 -12.85
N TYR A 130 36.09 -11.34 -11.67
CA TYR A 130 35.71 -12.37 -10.70
C TYR A 130 34.22 -12.20 -10.48
N ASP A 131 33.44 -13.22 -10.83
CA ASP A 131 32.17 -13.45 -10.14
C ASP A 131 32.59 -13.71 -8.69
N ASP A 132 32.84 -12.65 -7.92
CA ASP A 132 32.51 -12.67 -6.51
C ASP A 132 30.98 -12.68 -6.47
N GLU A 133 30.37 -13.76 -6.96
CA GLU A 133 29.13 -14.24 -6.39
C GLU A 133 29.47 -14.39 -4.91
N ILE A 134 29.13 -13.38 -4.12
CA ILE A 134 29.11 -13.51 -2.67
C ILE A 134 28.02 -14.55 -2.43
N GLU A 135 28.43 -15.82 -2.47
CA GLU A 135 27.55 -16.97 -2.34
C GLU A 135 26.88 -16.92 -0.97
N GLU A 136 27.54 -16.39 0.06
CA GLU A 136 27.02 -16.23 1.43
C GLU A 136 27.66 -15.00 2.11
N LEU A 137 26.86 -14.19 2.82
CA LEU A 137 27.42 -13.16 3.70
C LEU A 137 28.09 -13.80 4.92
N ALA A 138 29.16 -13.19 5.45
CA ALA A 138 29.83 -13.65 6.66
C ALA A 138 28.85 -13.75 7.86
N ILE A 139 27.87 -12.85 7.91
CA ILE A 139 26.84 -12.84 8.96
C ILE A 139 25.83 -13.98 8.85
N GLU A 140 25.71 -14.66 7.69
CA GLU A 140 24.82 -15.82 7.50
C GLU A 140 25.22 -17.01 8.38
N SER A 141 26.51 -17.12 8.69
CA SER A 141 27.05 -18.16 9.59
C SER A 141 26.42 -18.13 11.00
N TYR A 142 25.79 -17.02 11.39
CA TYR A 142 25.08 -16.87 12.66
C TYR A 142 23.61 -17.33 12.63
N PHE A 143 23.07 -17.62 11.44
CA PHE A 143 21.70 -18.07 11.26
C PHE A 143 21.61 -19.59 11.19
N ASP A 144 20.79 -20.19 12.06
CA ASP A 144 20.28 -21.56 11.90
C ASP A 144 18.79 -21.55 11.52
N GLU A 145 18.19 -22.74 11.40
CA GLU A 145 16.77 -22.91 11.04
C GLU A 145 15.80 -22.22 12.01
N GLU A 146 16.20 -22.03 13.28
CA GLU A 146 15.36 -21.44 14.34
C GLU A 146 15.71 -19.96 14.62
N THR A 147 16.71 -19.41 13.92
CA THR A 147 17.20 -18.04 14.14
C THR A 147 16.40 -17.04 13.33
N MET A 148 15.62 -16.21 14.02
CA MET A 148 14.77 -15.19 13.40
C MET A 148 15.56 -13.90 13.10
N SER A 149 16.48 -13.53 13.98
CA SER A 149 17.30 -12.33 13.79
C SER A 149 18.60 -12.43 14.56
N VAL A 150 19.64 -11.86 13.96
CA VAL A 150 20.99 -11.75 14.53
C VAL A 150 21.27 -10.27 14.80
N HIS A 151 21.88 -10.00 15.96
CA HIS A 151 22.17 -8.67 16.49
C HIS A 151 23.67 -8.64 16.84
N LEU A 152 24.44 -7.91 16.04
CA LEU A 152 25.90 -7.79 16.14
C LEU A 152 26.26 -6.36 16.53
N LYS A 153 27.07 -6.17 17.56
CA LYS A 153 27.46 -4.84 18.04
C LYS A 153 28.88 -4.84 18.56
N THR A 154 29.65 -3.81 18.22
CA THR A 154 31.01 -3.61 18.74
C THR A 154 31.03 -3.65 20.27
N GLY A 155 31.93 -4.45 20.85
CA GLY A 155 32.08 -4.62 22.29
C GLY A 155 31.04 -5.55 22.92
N VAL A 156 30.20 -6.20 22.12
CA VAL A 156 29.18 -7.16 22.58
C VAL A 156 29.40 -8.52 21.91
N ARG A 157 28.98 -9.59 22.58
CA ARG A 157 28.93 -10.92 21.94
C ARG A 157 27.83 -10.93 20.87
N PRO A 158 27.97 -11.69 19.78
CA PRO A 158 26.88 -11.94 18.86
C PRO A 158 25.64 -12.45 19.60
N MET A 159 24.49 -11.81 19.37
CA MET A 159 23.22 -12.18 19.99
C MET A 159 22.21 -12.57 18.90
N ALA A 160 21.26 -13.44 19.21
CA ALA A 160 20.15 -13.75 18.32
C ALA A 160 18.82 -13.87 19.05
N LYS A 161 17.73 -13.67 18.30
CA LYS A 161 16.38 -14.08 18.69
C LYS A 161 16.07 -15.44 18.07
N ARG A 162 15.84 -16.46 18.90
CA ARG A 162 15.61 -17.86 18.49
C ARG A 162 14.30 -18.43 19.04
N GLY A 163 13.67 -19.31 18.26
CA GLY A 163 12.48 -20.07 18.66
C GLY A 163 11.23 -19.76 17.83
N ASP A 164 10.16 -20.54 18.07
CA ASP A 164 8.88 -20.41 17.38
C ASP A 164 8.13 -19.10 17.73
N VAL A 165 7.21 -18.70 16.86
CA VAL A 165 6.33 -17.54 17.04
C VAL A 165 5.51 -17.71 18.33
N GLY A 166 5.94 -17.04 19.40
CA GLY A 166 5.33 -17.10 20.74
C GLY A 166 6.28 -17.44 21.88
N GLU A 167 7.43 -18.10 21.59
CA GLU A 167 8.45 -18.48 22.58
C GLU A 167 9.87 -18.00 22.20
N VAL A 168 9.98 -16.76 21.73
CA VAL A 168 11.25 -16.19 21.28
C VAL A 168 12.19 -15.88 22.46
N ARG A 169 13.42 -16.38 22.40
CA ARG A 169 14.49 -16.11 23.39
C ARG A 169 15.61 -15.27 22.77
N TYR A 170 16.11 -14.31 23.53
CA TYR A 170 17.26 -13.50 23.16
C TYR A 170 18.51 -14.00 23.88
N GLU A 171 19.43 -14.60 23.14
CA GLU A 171 20.59 -15.29 23.71
C GLU A 171 21.87 -15.05 22.91
N ALA A 172 23.01 -15.27 23.56
CA ALA A 172 24.32 -15.17 22.92
C ALA A 172 24.57 -16.42 22.07
N ILE A 173 24.97 -16.22 20.82
CA ILE A 173 25.22 -17.30 19.85
C ILE A 173 26.71 -17.57 19.62
N ALA A 174 27.59 -16.69 20.12
CA ALA A 174 29.02 -16.92 20.18
C ALA A 174 29.61 -16.43 21.51
N GLU A 175 30.76 -16.97 21.91
CA GLU A 175 31.41 -16.62 23.18
C GLU A 175 32.30 -15.37 23.09
N ASP A 176 32.88 -15.13 21.91
CA ASP A 176 33.79 -14.03 21.67
C ASP A 176 33.05 -12.71 21.46
N VAL A 177 33.67 -11.63 21.95
CA VAL A 177 33.15 -10.28 21.82
C VAL A 177 33.59 -9.73 20.47
N LEU A 178 32.67 -9.11 19.74
CA LEU A 178 32.96 -8.49 18.45
C LEU A 178 33.78 -7.21 18.66
N ASP A 179 34.91 -7.11 17.97
CA ASP A 179 35.69 -5.87 17.93
C ASP A 179 35.27 -4.98 16.75
N ASP A 180 35.86 -3.78 16.71
CA ASP A 180 35.55 -2.76 15.72
C ASP A 180 36.07 -3.13 14.32
N GLU A 181 37.12 -3.94 14.24
CA GLU A 181 37.69 -4.44 12.98
C GLU A 181 36.76 -5.47 12.34
N THR A 182 36.38 -6.50 13.10
CA THR A 182 35.41 -7.53 12.67
C THR A 182 34.07 -6.91 12.26
N MET A 183 33.57 -5.92 13.02
CA MET A 183 32.32 -5.26 12.66
C MET A 183 32.41 -4.46 11.36
N ARG A 184 33.55 -3.81 11.08
CA ARG A 184 33.77 -3.13 9.80
C ARG A 184 33.87 -4.11 8.64
N GLU A 185 34.50 -5.26 8.85
CA GLU A 185 34.54 -6.34 7.85
C GLU A 185 33.12 -6.78 7.49
N TYR A 186 32.25 -7.04 8.48
CA TYR A 186 30.85 -7.41 8.24
C TYR A 186 30.06 -6.30 7.53
N VAL A 187 30.27 -5.03 7.88
CA VAL A 187 29.62 -3.90 7.17
C VAL A 187 30.05 -3.86 5.71
N SER A 188 31.35 -4.03 5.45
CA SER A 188 31.92 -3.98 4.10
C SER A 188 31.40 -5.15 3.27
N ASP A 189 31.37 -6.36 3.85
CA ASP A 189 30.82 -7.57 3.26
C ASP A 189 29.35 -7.37 2.84
N VAL A 190 28.49 -6.89 3.73
CA VAL A 190 27.08 -6.62 3.43
C VAL A 190 26.91 -5.54 2.35
N ARG A 191 27.71 -4.47 2.38
CA ARG A 191 27.63 -3.39 1.38
C ARG A 191 28.09 -3.87 0.00
N ASN A 192 29.21 -4.58 -0.05
CA ASN A 192 29.73 -5.13 -1.30
C ASN A 192 28.75 -6.13 -1.91
N ALA A 193 28.16 -7.00 -1.09
CA ALA A 193 27.12 -7.92 -1.53
C ALA A 193 25.87 -7.22 -2.06
N ALA A 194 25.47 -6.11 -1.43
CA ALA A 194 24.34 -5.31 -1.91
C ALA A 194 24.60 -4.59 -3.24
N ASP A 195 25.85 -4.25 -3.54
CA ASP A 195 26.25 -3.53 -4.76
C ASP A 195 26.62 -4.49 -5.90
N ALA A 196 27.13 -5.69 -5.58
CA ALA A 196 27.64 -6.66 -6.56
C ALA A 196 26.61 -7.74 -6.96
N SER A 197 25.68 -8.09 -6.07
CA SER A 197 24.69 -9.15 -6.34
C SER A 197 23.43 -8.61 -7.00
N GLU A 198 22.86 -9.36 -7.94
CA GLU A 198 21.51 -9.10 -8.48
C GLU A 198 20.42 -9.27 -7.41
N ASP A 199 20.71 -10.03 -6.34
CA ASP A 199 19.79 -10.31 -5.21
C ASP A 199 19.91 -9.30 -4.05
N GLY A 200 20.72 -8.27 -4.21
CA GLY A 200 21.01 -7.25 -3.21
C GLY A 200 20.59 -5.85 -3.66
N PHE A 201 19.97 -5.06 -2.78
CA PHE A 201 19.82 -3.63 -2.99
C PHE A 201 19.75 -2.85 -1.67
N THR A 202 20.15 -1.58 -1.73
CA THR A 202 20.04 -0.65 -0.59
C THR A 202 18.67 0.03 -0.57
N GLU A 203 17.84 -0.25 0.44
CA GLU A 203 16.54 0.41 0.68
C GLU A 203 16.69 1.86 1.14
N LEU A 204 17.65 2.10 2.05
CA LEU A 204 17.87 3.38 2.72
C LEU A 204 19.36 3.60 2.94
N SER A 205 19.84 4.80 2.64
CA SER A 205 21.19 5.23 2.99
C SER A 205 21.18 6.67 3.47
N GLU A 206 21.22 6.83 4.79
CA GLU A 206 21.31 8.12 5.48
C GLU A 206 22.61 8.19 6.31
N PRO A 207 23.10 9.38 6.70
CA PRO A 207 24.31 9.50 7.51
C PRO A 207 24.23 8.69 8.82
N GLY A 208 25.00 7.59 8.90
CA GLY A 208 25.06 6.69 10.05
C GLY A 208 23.98 5.60 10.10
N MET A 209 23.12 5.47 9.09
CA MET A 209 22.14 4.38 8.98
C MET A 209 22.00 3.89 7.53
N THR A 210 22.17 2.60 7.33
CA THR A 210 21.94 1.93 6.03
C THR A 210 20.98 0.77 6.24
N ILE A 211 20.00 0.60 5.35
CA ILE A 211 19.15 -0.59 5.30
C ILE A 211 19.39 -1.27 3.95
N VAL A 212 19.81 -2.52 4.01
CA VAL A 212 20.10 -3.39 2.86
C VAL A 212 19.09 -4.53 2.87
N GLN A 213 18.50 -4.80 1.71
CA GLN A 213 17.80 -6.05 1.43
C GLN A 213 18.76 -6.93 0.63
N PHE A 214 19.07 -8.12 1.14
CA PHE A 214 19.93 -9.10 0.47
C PHE A 214 19.30 -10.48 0.58
N ARG A 215 18.84 -11.03 -0.54
CA ARG A 215 18.05 -12.27 -0.58
C ARG A 215 16.91 -12.24 0.45
N ASP A 216 16.80 -13.26 1.32
CA ASP A 216 15.82 -13.35 2.39
C ASP A 216 16.23 -12.59 3.67
N TYR A 217 17.30 -11.79 3.66
CA TYR A 217 17.72 -11.01 4.82
C TYR A 217 17.43 -9.53 4.64
N ARG A 218 16.83 -8.94 5.68
CA ARG A 218 16.77 -7.48 5.83
C ARG A 218 17.78 -7.05 6.87
N ILE A 219 18.76 -6.26 6.46
CA ILE A 219 19.94 -5.93 7.25
C ILE A 219 19.98 -4.43 7.50
N ALA A 220 19.87 -4.04 8.77
CA ALA A 220 20.05 -2.66 9.21
C ALA A 220 21.47 -2.48 9.77
N ILE A 221 22.18 -1.48 9.27
CA ILE A 221 23.53 -1.12 9.67
C ILE A 221 23.48 0.28 10.29
N ALA A 222 23.89 0.42 11.54
CA ALA A 222 23.98 1.69 12.25
C ALA A 222 25.43 1.99 12.62
N GLU A 223 25.89 3.20 12.30
CA GLU A 223 27.27 3.65 12.51
C GLU A 223 27.32 5.03 13.19
N PRO A 224 28.39 5.34 13.95
CA PRO A 224 28.61 6.69 14.47
C PRO A 224 28.60 7.74 13.35
N PRO A 225 28.00 8.93 13.57
CA PRO A 225 27.53 9.46 14.84
C PRO A 225 26.09 9.10 15.23
N PHE A 226 25.39 8.30 14.42
CA PHE A 226 23.99 7.94 14.67
C PHE A 226 23.85 6.93 15.82
N SER A 227 24.77 5.98 15.92
CA SER A 227 24.90 5.02 17.02
C SER A 227 26.16 5.28 17.87
N ASP A 228 26.24 4.64 19.04
CA ASP A 228 27.38 4.67 19.96
C ASP A 228 28.53 3.72 19.56
N GLY A 229 28.31 2.86 18.57
CA GLY A 229 29.27 1.93 17.97
C GLY A 229 28.66 1.29 16.72
N VAL A 230 29.45 0.54 15.96
CA VAL A 230 28.93 -0.15 14.77
C VAL A 230 27.98 -1.27 15.22
N GLU A 231 26.79 -1.29 14.64
CA GLU A 231 25.73 -2.24 14.96
C GLU A 231 25.09 -2.77 13.66
N ILE A 232 24.98 -4.08 13.54
CA ILE A 232 24.29 -4.76 12.43
C ILE A 232 23.15 -5.56 13.04
N THR A 233 21.94 -5.32 12.55
CA THR A 233 20.76 -6.15 12.84
C THR A 233 20.28 -6.78 11.54
N ALA A 234 20.42 -8.10 11.43
CA ALA A 234 19.91 -8.86 10.31
C ALA A 234 18.68 -9.64 10.75
N VAL A 235 17.58 -9.51 10.03
CA VAL A 235 16.36 -10.27 10.27
C VAL A 235 16.06 -11.14 9.07
N ARG A 236 15.71 -12.41 9.33
CA ARG A 236 15.06 -13.27 8.34
C ARG A 236 13.56 -13.06 8.53
N PRO A 237 12.81 -12.51 7.55
CA PRO A 237 11.37 -12.42 7.64
C PRO A 237 10.79 -13.79 8.00
N VAL A 238 9.92 -13.81 9.01
CA VAL A 238 9.36 -15.05 9.53
C VAL A 238 8.29 -15.53 8.56
N ALA A 239 8.47 -16.76 8.06
CA ALA A 239 7.52 -17.57 7.30
C ALA A 239 6.72 -16.83 6.21
N ARG A 240 7.10 -17.06 4.94
CA ARG A 240 6.18 -16.83 3.82
C ARG A 240 4.94 -17.68 4.10
N THR A 241 3.81 -17.04 4.36
CA THR A 241 2.55 -17.78 4.53
C THR A 241 2.20 -18.37 3.17
N THR A 242 1.89 -19.65 3.16
CA THR A 242 1.41 -20.33 1.98
C THR A 242 -0.10 -20.19 1.93
N MET A 243 -0.67 -20.32 0.73
CA MET A 243 -2.13 -20.25 0.60
C MET A 243 -2.84 -21.35 1.41
N ALA A 244 -2.14 -22.46 1.72
CA ALA A 244 -2.67 -23.56 2.54
C ALA A 244 -2.85 -23.18 4.04
N ASP A 245 -2.20 -22.11 4.50
CA ASP A 245 -2.27 -21.68 5.91
C ASP A 245 -3.56 -20.89 6.23
N TYR A 246 -4.33 -20.51 5.21
CA TYR A 246 -5.52 -19.67 5.33
C TYR A 246 -6.82 -20.48 5.31
N ALA A 247 -7.85 -19.94 5.96
CA ALA A 247 -9.22 -20.44 5.79
C ALA A 247 -9.68 -20.31 4.33
N TYR A 248 -10.61 -21.19 3.90
CA TYR A 248 -11.13 -21.26 2.52
C TYR A 248 -10.08 -21.54 1.43
N SER A 249 -8.90 -22.03 1.81
CA SER A 249 -7.79 -22.25 0.88
C SER A 249 -8.17 -23.15 -0.30
N GLU A 250 -8.75 -24.33 -0.05
CA GLU A 250 -9.16 -25.27 -1.11
C GLU A 250 -10.17 -24.62 -2.08
N ASP A 251 -11.19 -23.93 -1.55
CA ASP A 251 -12.25 -23.30 -2.35
C ASP A 251 -11.70 -22.18 -3.24
N ILE A 252 -10.85 -21.31 -2.69
CA ILE A 252 -10.25 -20.20 -3.44
C ILE A 252 -9.24 -20.73 -4.45
N GLN A 253 -8.45 -21.76 -4.10
CA GLN A 253 -7.52 -22.40 -5.03
C GLN A 253 -8.25 -22.98 -6.24
N GLU A 254 -9.29 -23.80 -6.03
CA GLU A 254 -10.06 -24.39 -7.14
C GLU A 254 -10.62 -23.30 -8.06
N ARG A 255 -11.13 -22.21 -7.48
CA ARG A 255 -11.66 -21.06 -8.23
C ARG A 255 -10.61 -20.35 -9.08
N LEU A 256 -9.44 -20.12 -8.51
CA LEU A 256 -8.32 -19.47 -9.19
C LEU A 256 -7.77 -20.34 -10.33
N LEU A 257 -7.83 -21.67 -10.21
CA LEU A 257 -7.37 -22.58 -11.26
C LEU A 257 -8.40 -22.79 -12.39
N ASP A 258 -9.70 -22.74 -12.09
CA ASP A 258 -10.75 -23.06 -13.09
C ASP A 258 -10.78 -22.06 -14.25
N HIS A 259 -10.74 -20.76 -13.96
CA HIS A 259 -10.65 -19.72 -14.98
C HIS A 259 -10.06 -18.42 -14.41
N GLN A 260 -9.51 -17.59 -15.30
CA GLN A 260 -9.03 -16.25 -14.95
C GLN A 260 -10.20 -15.43 -14.37
N ARG A 261 -10.08 -15.11 -13.09
CA ARG A 261 -11.09 -14.41 -12.28
C ARG A 261 -10.67 -13.01 -11.87
N GLY A 262 -11.63 -12.22 -11.42
CA GLY A 262 -11.39 -10.95 -10.74
C GLY A 262 -11.63 -11.11 -9.24
N VAL A 263 -10.55 -11.03 -8.47
CA VAL A 263 -10.58 -11.16 -7.01
C VAL A 263 -10.21 -9.83 -6.37
N LEU A 264 -11.01 -9.37 -5.42
CA LEU A 264 -10.62 -8.29 -4.51
C LEU A 264 -10.30 -8.85 -3.13
N ILE A 265 -9.10 -8.52 -2.63
CA ILE A 265 -8.68 -8.78 -1.26
C ILE A 265 -8.96 -7.52 -0.45
N ALA A 266 -9.99 -7.57 0.39
CA ALA A 266 -10.47 -6.47 1.22
C ALA A 266 -10.06 -6.65 2.68
N GLY A 267 -10.09 -5.57 3.47
CA GLY A 267 -9.70 -5.59 4.88
C GLY A 267 -9.05 -4.29 5.35
N ALA A 268 -9.08 -4.05 6.66
CA ALA A 268 -8.52 -2.85 7.28
C ALA A 268 -7.01 -2.72 7.01
N PRO A 269 -6.41 -1.52 7.06
CA PRO A 269 -4.95 -1.35 7.05
C PRO A 269 -4.29 -2.23 8.13
N GLY A 270 -3.20 -2.92 7.78
CA GLY A 270 -2.53 -3.85 8.70
C GLY A 270 -3.19 -5.22 8.89
N ALA A 271 -4.32 -5.51 8.24
CA ALA A 271 -5.01 -6.80 8.39
C ALA A 271 -4.30 -8.02 7.76
N GLY A 272 -3.14 -7.85 7.11
CA GLY A 272 -2.43 -8.96 6.44
C GLY A 272 -2.78 -9.18 4.96
N LYS A 273 -3.44 -8.21 4.30
CA LYS A 273 -3.87 -8.34 2.89
C LYS A 273 -2.72 -8.55 1.90
N SER A 274 -1.65 -7.74 1.96
CA SER A 274 -0.52 -7.88 1.04
C SER A 274 0.20 -9.22 1.26
N THR A 275 0.29 -9.69 2.50
CA THR A 275 0.79 -11.03 2.83
C THR A 275 -0.09 -12.14 2.21
N TYR A 276 -1.41 -12.03 2.30
CA TYR A 276 -2.31 -12.97 1.61
C TYR A 276 -2.20 -12.86 0.08
N ALA A 277 -2.02 -11.65 -0.47
CA ALA A 277 -1.81 -11.45 -1.90
C ALA A 277 -0.50 -12.08 -2.39
N GLN A 278 0.58 -12.06 -1.60
CA GLN A 278 1.83 -12.78 -1.85
C GLN A 278 1.58 -14.29 -1.92
N ALA A 279 0.86 -14.84 -0.94
CA ALA A 279 0.52 -16.26 -0.90
C ALA A 279 -0.29 -16.71 -2.13
N VAL A 280 -1.25 -15.88 -2.58
CA VAL A 280 -2.02 -16.10 -3.80
C VAL A 280 -1.14 -16.01 -5.05
N ALA A 281 -0.24 -15.03 -5.12
CA ALA A 281 0.69 -14.87 -6.24
C ALA A 281 1.59 -16.10 -6.40
N GLN A 282 2.14 -16.58 -5.27
CA GLN A 282 3.01 -17.75 -5.23
C GLN A 282 2.27 -19.01 -5.65
N PHE A 283 1.07 -19.26 -5.09
CA PHE A 283 0.26 -20.40 -5.46
C PHE A 283 -0.04 -20.46 -6.97
N LEU A 284 -0.39 -19.31 -7.57
CA LEU A 284 -0.64 -19.22 -9.00
C LEU A 284 0.62 -19.51 -9.82
N ALA A 285 1.78 -19.00 -9.41
CA ALA A 285 3.04 -19.28 -10.08
C ALA A 285 3.44 -20.76 -9.97
N ASP A 286 3.26 -21.37 -8.79
CA ASP A 286 3.50 -22.80 -8.55
C ASP A 286 2.58 -23.70 -9.40
N ALA A 287 1.39 -23.18 -9.76
CA ALA A 287 0.44 -23.82 -10.65
C ALA A 287 0.71 -23.54 -12.15
N ASP A 288 1.93 -23.14 -12.51
CA ASP A 288 2.41 -22.86 -13.87
C ASP A 288 1.72 -21.67 -14.58
N TYR A 289 1.09 -20.75 -13.85
CA TYR A 289 0.56 -19.51 -14.44
C TYR A 289 1.63 -18.42 -14.56
N SER A 290 1.58 -17.64 -15.64
CA SER A 290 2.40 -16.42 -15.76
C SER A 290 1.84 -15.31 -14.87
N VAL A 291 2.41 -15.16 -13.67
CA VAL A 291 2.04 -14.12 -12.70
C VAL A 291 2.97 -12.90 -12.80
N LYS A 292 2.40 -11.70 -12.67
CA LYS A 292 3.12 -10.42 -12.56
C LYS A 292 2.51 -9.58 -11.43
N THR A 293 3.28 -8.68 -10.82
CA THR A 293 2.75 -7.74 -9.82
C THR A 293 2.78 -6.30 -10.33
N MET A 294 1.86 -5.48 -9.80
CA MET A 294 1.82 -4.03 -9.97
C MET A 294 1.72 -3.40 -8.59
N GLU A 295 2.73 -2.60 -8.20
CA GLU A 295 2.87 -2.13 -6.82
C GLU A 295 3.75 -0.88 -6.69
N LYS A 296 3.47 -0.08 -5.64
CA LYS A 296 4.23 1.14 -5.34
C LYS A 296 4.24 1.40 -3.82
N PRO A 297 5.38 1.21 -3.14
CA PRO A 297 6.65 0.66 -3.62
C PRO A 297 6.58 -0.84 -3.95
N ARG A 298 7.68 -1.44 -4.42
CA ARG A 298 7.78 -2.89 -4.62
C ARG A 298 8.05 -3.58 -3.29
N ASP A 299 6.97 -3.86 -2.57
CA ASP A 299 6.99 -4.35 -1.19
C ASP A 299 6.56 -5.82 -1.09
N LEU A 300 5.96 -6.38 -2.15
CA LEU A 300 5.59 -7.80 -2.16
C LEU A 300 6.85 -8.68 -2.17
N GLN A 301 6.88 -9.67 -1.29
CA GLN A 301 7.92 -10.70 -1.25
C GLN A 301 7.42 -11.91 -2.02
N VAL A 302 7.89 -12.09 -3.25
CA VAL A 302 7.48 -13.15 -4.18
C VAL A 302 8.70 -13.81 -4.81
N ASP A 303 8.55 -15.03 -5.31
CA ASP A 303 9.63 -15.74 -6.00
C ASP A 303 10.10 -15.02 -7.27
N GLU A 304 11.36 -15.25 -7.65
CA GLU A 304 12.02 -14.66 -8.85
C GLU A 304 11.25 -14.91 -10.16
N GLY A 305 10.46 -15.99 -10.23
CA GLY A 305 9.59 -16.27 -11.37
C GLY A 305 8.49 -15.22 -11.58
N ILE A 306 8.14 -14.46 -10.54
CA ILE A 306 7.11 -13.43 -10.55
C ILE A 306 7.75 -12.06 -10.75
N THR A 307 7.61 -11.50 -11.95
CA THR A 307 8.17 -10.17 -12.24
C THR A 307 7.34 -9.07 -11.60
N GLN A 308 8.01 -8.20 -10.85
CA GLN A 308 7.38 -7.08 -10.16
C GLN A 308 7.50 -5.77 -10.95
N TYR A 309 6.37 -5.13 -11.24
CA TYR A 309 6.32 -3.84 -11.91
C TYR A 309 5.91 -2.72 -10.97
N THR A 310 6.54 -1.58 -11.16
CA THR A 310 6.08 -0.32 -10.56
C THR A 310 5.58 0.62 -11.66
N GLU A 311 5.30 1.87 -11.32
CA GLU A 311 4.84 2.88 -12.27
C GLU A 311 5.83 3.07 -13.43
N LEU A 312 5.34 2.86 -14.66
CA LEU A 312 6.05 3.22 -15.88
C LEU A 312 5.80 4.70 -16.19
N ASP A 313 6.87 5.50 -16.30
CA ASP A 313 6.77 6.97 -16.42
C ASP A 313 5.87 7.62 -15.36
N GLY A 314 5.85 7.09 -14.13
CA GLY A 314 5.06 7.63 -13.02
C GLY A 314 3.55 7.38 -13.10
N SER A 315 3.10 6.39 -13.89
CA SER A 315 1.69 5.98 -13.94
C SER A 315 1.54 4.46 -14.01
N MET A 316 0.65 3.91 -13.18
CA MET A 316 0.28 2.49 -13.23
C MET A 316 -0.53 2.14 -14.49
N ASP A 317 -1.28 3.09 -15.04
CA ASP A 317 -2.07 2.87 -16.26
C ASP A 317 -1.15 2.51 -17.44
N LYS A 318 0.02 3.15 -17.53
CA LYS A 318 1.03 2.83 -18.54
C LYS A 318 1.66 1.45 -18.32
N THR A 319 1.87 1.07 -17.06
CA THR A 319 2.33 -0.27 -16.71
C THR A 319 1.31 -1.32 -17.15
N ALA A 320 0.03 -1.09 -16.90
CA ALA A 320 -1.05 -1.96 -17.36
C ALA A 320 -1.10 -2.04 -18.89
N ASP A 321 -0.98 -0.92 -19.62
CA ASP A 321 -0.92 -0.90 -21.09
C ASP A 321 0.22 -1.78 -21.63
N ALA A 322 1.38 -1.75 -20.99
CA ALA A 322 2.50 -2.61 -21.35
C ALA A 322 2.19 -4.09 -21.04
N LEU A 323 1.61 -4.38 -19.89
CA LEU A 323 1.21 -5.75 -19.50
C LEU A 323 0.14 -6.33 -20.42
N LEU A 324 -0.77 -5.51 -20.96
CA LEU A 324 -1.75 -5.94 -21.95
C LEU A 324 -1.12 -6.42 -23.28
N MET A 325 0.12 -6.00 -23.59
CA MET A 325 0.87 -6.52 -24.73
C MET A 325 1.50 -7.88 -24.45
N VAL A 326 1.90 -8.12 -23.21
CA VAL A 326 2.52 -9.38 -22.76
C VAL A 326 1.46 -10.43 -22.43
N ARG A 327 0.28 -9.99 -21.96
CA ARG A 327 -0.87 -10.81 -21.54
C ARG A 327 -0.47 -11.88 -20.52
N PRO A 328 -0.05 -11.49 -19.30
CA PRO A 328 0.11 -12.47 -18.24
C PRO A 328 -1.23 -13.15 -17.94
N ASP A 329 -1.18 -14.35 -17.36
CA ASP A 329 -2.38 -15.05 -16.93
C ASP A 329 -3.02 -14.33 -15.73
N TYR A 330 -2.18 -13.88 -14.80
CA TYR A 330 -2.60 -13.13 -13.63
C TYR A 330 -1.72 -11.90 -13.36
N THR A 331 -2.36 -10.83 -12.91
CA THR A 331 -1.69 -9.66 -12.35
C THR A 331 -2.20 -9.40 -10.93
N VAL A 332 -1.26 -9.35 -9.98
CA VAL A 332 -1.54 -8.94 -8.60
C VAL A 332 -1.29 -7.44 -8.49
N TYR A 333 -2.35 -6.67 -8.23
CA TYR A 333 -2.27 -5.23 -8.07
C TYR A 333 -2.36 -4.89 -6.58
N ASP A 334 -1.21 -4.62 -5.96
CA ASP A 334 -1.17 -4.19 -4.57
C ASP A 334 -1.54 -2.70 -4.46
N GLU A 335 -2.42 -2.40 -3.50
CA GLU A 335 -2.98 -1.08 -3.22
C GLU A 335 -3.82 -0.42 -4.34
N VAL A 336 -4.97 -1.01 -4.67
CA VAL A 336 -6.01 -0.37 -5.50
C VAL A 336 -6.80 0.63 -4.66
N ARG A 337 -6.58 1.93 -4.89
CA ARG A 337 -7.11 2.99 -4.01
C ARG A 337 -7.82 4.12 -4.74
N LYS A 338 -7.26 4.59 -5.83
CA LYS A 338 -7.73 5.75 -6.59
C LYS A 338 -8.65 5.33 -7.72
N THR A 339 -9.42 6.28 -8.24
CA THR A 339 -10.38 6.02 -9.32
C THR A 339 -9.74 5.48 -10.59
N HIS A 340 -8.49 5.86 -10.91
CA HIS A 340 -7.80 5.28 -12.06
C HIS A 340 -7.40 3.83 -11.81
N ASP A 341 -6.87 3.50 -10.63
CA ASP A 341 -6.51 2.11 -10.26
C ASP A 341 -7.68 1.14 -10.51
N PHE A 342 -8.91 1.50 -10.09
CA PHE A 342 -10.11 0.67 -10.32
C PHE A 342 -10.48 0.55 -11.81
N ARG A 343 -10.25 1.58 -12.62
CA ARG A 343 -10.48 1.51 -14.07
C ARG A 343 -9.44 0.63 -14.74
N THR A 344 -8.18 0.81 -14.38
CA THR A 344 -7.06 0.00 -14.86
C THR A 344 -7.25 -1.47 -14.51
N PHE A 345 -7.67 -1.77 -13.28
CA PHE A 345 -8.07 -3.11 -12.87
C PHE A 345 -9.17 -3.68 -13.77
N ALA A 346 -10.22 -2.89 -14.03
CA ALA A 346 -11.33 -3.31 -14.89
C ALA A 346 -10.89 -3.54 -16.34
N ASP A 347 -10.11 -2.64 -16.91
CA ASP A 347 -9.63 -2.72 -18.30
C ASP A 347 -8.74 -3.95 -18.50
N MET A 348 -7.84 -4.23 -17.56
CA MET A 348 -7.03 -5.45 -17.56
C MET A 348 -7.89 -6.71 -17.47
N ARG A 349 -8.87 -6.72 -16.56
CA ARG A 349 -9.76 -7.87 -16.39
C ARG A 349 -10.61 -8.14 -17.63
N LEU A 350 -11.18 -7.11 -18.23
CA LEU A 350 -12.02 -7.21 -19.44
C LEU A 350 -11.20 -7.57 -20.69
N ALA A 351 -9.90 -7.28 -20.70
CA ALA A 351 -8.97 -7.76 -21.72
C ALA A 351 -8.63 -9.25 -21.58
N GLY A 352 -9.10 -9.91 -20.51
CA GLY A 352 -8.88 -11.32 -20.24
C GLY A 352 -7.59 -11.60 -19.46
N VAL A 353 -7.16 -10.69 -18.59
CA VAL A 353 -6.11 -10.98 -17.58
C VAL A 353 -6.81 -11.31 -16.26
N GLY A 354 -6.38 -12.35 -15.56
CA GLY A 354 -6.83 -12.63 -14.20
C GLY A 354 -6.31 -11.55 -13.25
N MET A 355 -7.16 -10.99 -12.40
CA MET A 355 -6.78 -9.85 -11.58
C MET A 355 -6.99 -10.15 -10.10
N VAL A 356 -5.97 -9.88 -9.29
CA VAL A 356 -6.03 -9.94 -7.82
C VAL A 356 -5.71 -8.56 -7.28
N GLY A 357 -6.70 -7.86 -6.73
CA GLY A 357 -6.57 -6.45 -6.32
C GLY A 357 -6.66 -6.29 -4.81
N VAL A 358 -5.67 -5.64 -4.19
CA VAL A 358 -5.69 -5.37 -2.76
C VAL A 358 -6.35 -4.03 -2.46
N VAL A 359 -7.40 -4.03 -1.64
CA VAL A 359 -8.23 -2.85 -1.37
C VAL A 359 -8.36 -2.64 0.15
N HIS A 360 -8.10 -1.42 0.62
CA HIS A 360 -8.33 -1.07 2.03
C HIS A 360 -9.81 -0.83 2.32
N ALA A 361 -10.51 -1.77 2.93
CA ALA A 361 -11.93 -1.64 3.22
C ALA A 361 -12.27 -2.23 4.57
N THR A 362 -13.10 -1.55 5.36
CA THR A 362 -13.55 -2.01 6.68
C THR A 362 -14.67 -3.04 6.61
N ARG A 363 -15.30 -3.19 5.44
CA ARG A 363 -16.27 -4.23 5.12
C ARG A 363 -16.01 -4.72 3.70
N ALA A 364 -16.31 -5.98 3.43
CA ALA A 364 -16.16 -6.55 2.09
C ALA A 364 -16.95 -5.78 1.03
N ILE A 365 -18.18 -5.37 1.35
CA ILE A 365 -19.07 -4.65 0.43
C ILE A 365 -18.49 -3.28 0.00
N ASP A 366 -17.74 -2.61 0.87
CA ASP A 366 -17.13 -1.31 0.57
C ASP A 366 -16.09 -1.43 -0.56
N ALA A 367 -15.46 -2.59 -0.71
CA ALA A 367 -14.53 -2.85 -1.81
C ALA A 367 -15.26 -2.89 -3.17
N LEU A 368 -16.44 -3.53 -3.23
CA LEU A 368 -17.27 -3.55 -4.44
C LEU A 368 -17.92 -2.20 -4.71
N GLN A 369 -18.35 -1.47 -3.68
CA GLN A 369 -18.93 -0.14 -3.85
C GLN A 369 -17.95 0.86 -4.50
N ARG A 370 -16.63 0.63 -4.38
CA ARG A 370 -15.64 1.42 -5.09
C ARG A 370 -15.65 1.20 -6.60
N LEU A 371 -16.24 0.13 -7.11
CA LEU A 371 -16.42 -0.02 -8.56
C LEU A 371 -17.63 0.77 -9.08
N ILE A 372 -18.59 1.10 -8.20
CA ILE A 372 -19.79 1.85 -8.58
C ILE A 372 -19.42 3.24 -9.10
N GLY A 373 -19.93 3.58 -10.28
CA GLY A 373 -19.66 4.84 -10.97
C GLY A 373 -18.29 4.90 -11.66
N ARG A 374 -17.47 3.85 -11.52
CA ARG A 374 -16.18 3.70 -12.22
C ARG A 374 -16.30 2.69 -13.37
N VAL A 375 -17.11 1.65 -13.18
CA VAL A 375 -17.57 0.70 -14.19
C VAL A 375 -19.10 0.66 -14.23
N GLU A 376 -19.64 0.24 -15.37
CA GLU A 376 -21.07 0.01 -15.51
C GLU A 376 -21.54 -1.09 -14.55
N LEU A 377 -22.67 -0.90 -13.87
CA LEU A 377 -23.15 -1.80 -12.82
C LEU A 377 -23.22 -3.26 -13.30
N GLY A 378 -23.78 -3.51 -14.49
CA GLY A 378 -23.89 -4.86 -15.05
C GLY A 378 -22.55 -5.51 -15.43
N MET A 379 -21.46 -4.74 -15.47
CA MET A 379 -20.11 -5.25 -15.75
C MET A 379 -19.35 -5.60 -14.48
N ILE A 380 -19.81 -5.16 -13.29
CA ILE A 380 -19.10 -5.40 -12.04
C ILE A 380 -18.80 -6.90 -11.84
N PRO A 381 -19.74 -7.84 -12.02
CA PRO A 381 -19.43 -9.27 -11.83
C PRO A 381 -18.47 -9.87 -12.87
N GLN A 382 -18.28 -9.19 -14.01
CA GLN A 382 -17.25 -9.59 -14.99
C GLN A 382 -15.86 -9.05 -14.61
N VAL A 383 -15.84 -7.95 -13.85
CA VAL A 383 -14.62 -7.31 -13.37
C VAL A 383 -14.16 -7.93 -12.04
N VAL A 384 -15.09 -8.16 -11.12
CA VAL A 384 -14.85 -8.80 -9.82
C VAL A 384 -15.98 -9.76 -9.54
N ASP A 385 -15.66 -11.04 -9.53
CA ASP A 385 -16.58 -12.13 -9.21
C ASP A 385 -16.40 -12.67 -7.78
N THR A 386 -15.25 -12.37 -7.14
CA THR A 386 -14.91 -12.87 -5.81
C THR A 386 -14.36 -11.74 -4.93
N VAL A 387 -14.80 -11.66 -3.67
CA VAL A 387 -14.21 -10.77 -2.65
C VAL A 387 -13.78 -11.59 -1.45
N ALA A 388 -12.48 -11.61 -1.16
CA ALA A 388 -11.92 -12.20 0.05
C ALA A 388 -11.72 -11.11 1.10
N TYR A 389 -12.41 -11.21 2.24
CA TYR A 389 -12.26 -10.27 3.34
C TYR A 389 -11.26 -10.82 4.37
N ILE A 390 -10.20 -10.05 4.61
CA ILE A 390 -9.11 -10.41 5.50
C ILE A 390 -9.27 -9.66 6.83
N GLU A 391 -9.30 -10.40 7.92
CA GLU A 391 -9.31 -9.87 9.28
C GLU A 391 -8.29 -10.63 10.15
N ALA A 392 -7.57 -9.89 10.98
CA ALA A 392 -6.57 -10.44 11.91
C ALA A 392 -5.53 -11.40 11.29
N GLY A 393 -5.21 -11.23 10.01
CA GLY A 393 -4.24 -12.05 9.29
C GLY A 393 -4.79 -13.33 8.67
N ASP A 394 -6.11 -13.54 8.67
CA ASP A 394 -6.76 -14.71 8.06
C ASP A 394 -7.96 -14.30 7.20
N VAL A 395 -8.45 -15.21 6.35
CA VAL A 395 -9.65 -15.00 5.51
C VAL A 395 -10.89 -15.23 6.37
N GLU A 396 -11.56 -14.15 6.77
CA GLU A 396 -12.77 -14.24 7.59
C GLU A 396 -13.98 -14.69 6.77
N THR A 397 -14.15 -14.11 5.57
CA THR A 397 -15.31 -14.39 4.71
C THR A 397 -14.95 -14.23 3.25
N VAL A 398 -15.52 -15.09 2.41
CA VAL A 398 -15.46 -14.98 0.94
C VAL A 398 -16.86 -14.68 0.43
N TYR A 399 -16.98 -13.69 -0.45
CA TYR A 399 -18.24 -13.36 -1.12
C TYR A 399 -18.18 -13.68 -2.61
N ASP A 400 -19.27 -14.26 -3.09
CA ASP A 400 -19.58 -14.48 -4.49
C ASP A 400 -20.39 -13.32 -5.06
N VAL A 401 -19.93 -12.78 -6.20
CA VAL A 401 -20.57 -11.65 -6.87
C VAL A 401 -21.13 -12.12 -8.21
N SER A 402 -22.45 -12.05 -8.36
CA SER A 402 -23.14 -12.51 -9.56
C SER A 402 -24.21 -11.53 -10.03
N THR A 403 -24.63 -11.63 -11.29
CA THR A 403 -25.78 -10.88 -11.81
C THR A 403 -26.99 -11.80 -11.88
N GLU A 404 -28.10 -11.38 -11.30
CA GLU A 404 -29.41 -12.02 -11.44
C GLU A 404 -30.42 -11.06 -12.05
N VAL A 405 -31.37 -11.57 -12.84
CA VAL A 405 -32.52 -10.79 -13.29
C VAL A 405 -33.71 -11.16 -12.41
N LYS A 406 -34.02 -10.32 -11.44
CA LYS A 406 -35.10 -10.54 -10.48
C LYS A 406 -35.76 -9.23 -10.06
N VAL A 407 -36.81 -9.34 -9.26
CA VAL A 407 -37.35 -8.23 -8.49
C VAL A 407 -36.45 -8.05 -7.27
N PRO A 408 -35.76 -6.91 -7.10
CA PRO A 408 -34.90 -6.66 -5.95
C PRO A 408 -35.65 -6.76 -4.63
N HIS A 409 -34.94 -7.13 -3.58
CA HIS A 409 -35.50 -7.23 -2.25
C HIS A 409 -36.07 -5.88 -1.80
N GLY A 410 -37.29 -5.94 -1.25
CA GLY A 410 -38.09 -4.77 -0.91
C GLY A 410 -39.01 -4.30 -2.03
N LEU A 411 -38.75 -4.56 -3.32
CA LEU A 411 -39.67 -4.15 -4.39
C LEU A 411 -40.86 -5.12 -4.55
N MET A 412 -41.99 -4.62 -5.06
CA MET A 412 -43.20 -5.43 -5.27
C MET A 412 -43.14 -6.18 -6.61
N GLU A 413 -43.85 -7.31 -6.77
CA GLU A 413 -43.87 -8.08 -8.03
C GLU A 413 -44.42 -7.30 -9.25
N GLU A 414 -45.13 -6.19 -9.00
CA GLU A 414 -45.57 -5.27 -10.05
C GLU A 414 -44.42 -4.46 -10.66
N ASP A 415 -43.29 -4.35 -9.94
CA ASP A 415 -42.05 -3.75 -10.45
C ASP A 415 -41.34 -4.72 -11.40
N LEU A 416 -40.97 -4.21 -12.57
CA LEU A 416 -40.30 -5.04 -13.59
C LEU A 416 -38.96 -5.56 -13.09
N ALA A 417 -38.74 -6.86 -13.31
CA ALA A 417 -37.47 -7.53 -13.09
C ALA A 417 -36.34 -6.80 -13.83
N ARG A 418 -35.21 -6.63 -13.13
CA ARG A 418 -34.06 -5.89 -13.62
C ARG A 418 -32.77 -6.60 -13.23
N PRO A 419 -31.63 -6.29 -13.87
CA PRO A 419 -30.34 -6.78 -13.43
C PRO A 419 -30.03 -6.26 -12.02
N VAL A 420 -29.78 -7.20 -11.10
CA VAL A 420 -29.36 -6.97 -9.72
C VAL A 420 -28.04 -7.70 -9.52
N ILE A 421 -27.06 -7.02 -8.96
CA ILE A 421 -25.86 -7.70 -8.48
C ILE A 421 -26.20 -8.30 -7.12
N VAL A 422 -26.02 -9.61 -6.99
CA VAL A 422 -26.22 -10.32 -5.74
C VAL A 422 -24.85 -10.68 -5.19
N VAL A 423 -24.59 -10.26 -3.95
CA VAL A 423 -23.38 -10.59 -3.20
C VAL A 423 -23.78 -11.62 -2.16
N SER A 424 -23.33 -12.86 -2.34
CA SER A 424 -23.68 -13.99 -1.48
C SER A 424 -22.47 -14.46 -0.69
N ASP A 425 -22.68 -14.82 0.56
CA ASP A 425 -21.65 -15.48 1.36
C ASP A 425 -21.33 -16.86 0.74
N HIS A 426 -20.05 -17.12 0.52
CA HIS A 426 -19.61 -18.30 -0.21
C HIS A 426 -19.89 -19.60 0.56
N GLU A 427 -19.66 -19.63 1.87
CA GLU A 427 -19.84 -20.84 2.67
C GLU A 427 -21.32 -21.23 2.76
N THR A 428 -22.17 -20.25 3.05
CA THR A 428 -23.59 -20.46 3.31
C THR A 428 -24.46 -20.40 2.05
N GLN A 429 -23.92 -19.85 0.95
CA GLN A 429 -24.64 -19.55 -0.29
C GLN A 429 -25.86 -18.65 -0.09
N ARG A 430 -25.87 -17.85 0.98
CA ARG A 430 -26.95 -16.92 1.31
C ARG A 430 -26.64 -15.53 0.76
N PRO A 431 -27.59 -14.88 0.05
CA PRO A 431 -27.45 -13.48 -0.34
C PRO A 431 -27.31 -12.59 0.89
N ALA A 432 -26.20 -11.86 0.99
CA ALA A 432 -25.93 -10.89 2.06
C ALA A 432 -26.27 -9.46 1.61
N TYR A 433 -26.03 -9.14 0.33
CA TYR A 433 -26.33 -7.82 -0.24
C TYR A 433 -26.90 -7.89 -1.65
N GLU A 434 -27.72 -6.89 -1.98
CA GLU A 434 -28.14 -6.59 -3.35
C GLU A 434 -27.70 -5.20 -3.77
N ILE A 435 -27.16 -5.07 -4.99
CA ILE A 435 -26.81 -3.79 -5.59
C ILE A 435 -27.60 -3.63 -6.88
N TYR A 436 -28.41 -2.58 -6.96
CA TYR A 436 -29.25 -2.29 -8.12
C TYR A 436 -29.46 -0.80 -8.31
N THR A 437 -29.96 -0.44 -9.49
CA THR A 437 -30.33 0.95 -9.77
C THR A 437 -31.79 1.20 -9.38
N PHE A 438 -32.00 2.19 -8.53
CA PHE A 438 -33.31 2.72 -8.14
C PHE A 438 -33.31 4.24 -8.42
N ASN A 439 -34.29 4.73 -9.18
CA ASN A 439 -34.40 6.14 -9.55
C ASN A 439 -33.09 6.80 -10.04
N ARG A 440 -32.36 6.07 -10.91
CA ARG A 440 -31.07 6.49 -11.51
C ARG A 440 -29.91 6.60 -10.51
N GLN A 441 -30.11 6.19 -9.27
CA GLN A 441 -29.06 6.05 -8.26
C GLN A 441 -28.78 4.57 -8.03
N VAL A 442 -27.52 4.24 -7.73
CA VAL A 442 -27.15 2.88 -7.35
C VAL A 442 -27.27 2.75 -5.84
N VAL A 443 -28.07 1.80 -5.40
CA VAL A 443 -28.29 1.50 -3.97
C VAL A 443 -27.72 0.13 -3.65
N THR A 444 -27.17 -0.01 -2.44
CA THR A 444 -26.74 -1.29 -1.88
C THR A 444 -27.62 -1.60 -0.68
N VAL A 445 -28.28 -2.75 -0.68
CA VAL A 445 -29.25 -3.16 0.34
C VAL A 445 -28.72 -4.41 1.05
N PRO A 446 -28.49 -4.37 2.37
CA PRO A 446 -28.20 -5.56 3.16
C PRO A 446 -29.46 -6.43 3.30
N LEU A 447 -29.29 -7.75 3.29
CA LEU A 447 -30.37 -8.73 3.38
C LEU A 447 -30.46 -9.44 4.74
N ASP A 448 -29.43 -9.29 5.58
CA ASP A 448 -29.32 -9.97 6.88
C ASP A 448 -30.18 -9.35 8.00
N ASP A 449 -30.79 -8.18 7.78
CA ASP A 449 -31.64 -7.47 8.75
C ASP A 449 -33.16 -7.73 8.53
N ALA A 450 -33.53 -8.85 7.92
CA ALA A 450 -34.92 -9.17 7.56
C ALA A 450 -35.73 -9.89 8.67
N ASP A 451 -35.20 -10.00 9.88
CA ASP A 451 -35.94 -10.53 11.04
C ASP A 451 -36.41 -9.38 11.96
N GLY A 452 -37.52 -8.72 11.62
CA GLY A 452 -38.41 -8.20 12.67
C GLY A 452 -39.06 -6.81 12.59
N GLU A 453 -38.92 -6.01 11.54
CA GLU A 453 -39.68 -4.75 11.40
C GLU A 453 -40.32 -4.65 10.00
N ASP A 454 -41.62 -4.33 9.93
CA ASP A 454 -42.41 -4.21 8.69
C ASP A 454 -41.92 -3.07 7.73
N GLU A 455 -40.82 -2.38 8.03
CA GLU A 455 -40.20 -1.35 7.18
C GLU A 455 -38.86 -1.85 6.63
N THR A 456 -38.74 -1.97 5.30
CA THR A 456 -37.45 -2.31 4.68
C THR A 456 -36.46 -1.13 4.77
N GLY A 457 -35.16 -1.39 4.71
CA GLY A 457 -34.14 -0.32 4.66
C GLY A 457 -34.33 0.65 3.48
N VAL A 458 -34.95 0.18 2.40
CA VAL A 458 -35.36 0.98 1.23
C VAL A 458 -36.53 1.89 1.57
N ASP A 459 -37.52 1.41 2.30
CA ASP A 459 -38.66 2.23 2.75
C ASP A 459 -38.19 3.35 3.68
N ARG A 460 -37.25 3.05 4.58
CA ARG A 460 -36.65 4.06 5.47
C ARG A 460 -35.89 5.14 4.69
N LEU A 461 -35.11 4.74 3.67
CA LEU A 461 -34.36 5.67 2.82
C LEU A 461 -35.30 6.54 1.98
N ALA A 462 -36.29 5.93 1.32
CA ALA A 462 -37.28 6.63 0.51
C ALA A 462 -38.09 7.62 1.34
N ARG A 463 -38.55 7.21 2.54
CA ARG A 463 -39.28 8.06 3.48
C ARG A 463 -38.47 9.29 3.89
N ASN A 464 -37.21 9.09 4.27
CA ASN A 464 -36.32 10.17 4.69
C ASN A 464 -36.03 11.17 3.55
N GLU A 465 -35.87 10.68 2.32
CA GLU A 465 -35.60 11.54 1.16
C GLU A 465 -36.84 12.38 0.76
N ILE A 466 -38.03 11.76 0.76
CA ILE A 466 -39.30 12.47 0.54
C ILE A 466 -39.54 13.52 1.65
N GLU A 467 -39.28 13.14 2.91
CA GLU A 467 -39.43 14.05 4.04
C GLU A 467 -38.47 15.24 3.92
N ARG A 468 -37.22 15.00 3.50
CA ARG A 468 -36.21 16.05 3.29
C ARG A 468 -36.60 17.01 2.18
N GLU A 469 -37.00 16.49 1.00
CA GLU A 469 -37.41 17.33 -0.13
C GLU A 469 -38.66 18.14 0.18
N VAL A 470 -39.68 17.55 0.79
CA VAL A 470 -40.91 18.28 1.14
C VAL A 470 -40.68 19.25 2.30
N ARG A 471 -39.83 18.92 3.27
CA ARG A 471 -39.44 19.85 4.35
C ARG A 471 -38.64 21.05 3.84
N SER A 472 -37.96 20.93 2.69
CA SER A 472 -37.27 22.07 2.07
C SER A 472 -38.24 23.19 1.62
N VAL A 473 -39.51 22.87 1.41
CA VAL A 473 -40.55 23.79 0.94
C VAL A 473 -41.70 24.03 1.93
N ALA A 474 -41.93 23.13 2.89
CA ALA A 474 -42.87 23.29 3.99
C ALA A 474 -42.23 24.07 5.16
N ARG A 475 -43.04 24.78 5.96
CA ARG A 475 -42.57 25.55 7.12
C ARG A 475 -42.75 24.81 8.45
N GLY A 476 -43.74 23.93 8.51
CA GLY A 476 -44.12 23.15 9.67
C GLY A 476 -43.67 21.69 9.58
N HIS A 477 -44.32 20.84 10.36
CA HIS A 477 -43.98 19.43 10.42
C HIS A 477 -44.43 18.71 9.15
N VAL A 478 -43.53 17.86 8.64
CA VAL A 478 -43.80 16.98 7.51
C VAL A 478 -43.70 15.57 8.03
N GLN A 479 -44.70 14.76 7.72
CA GLN A 479 -44.69 13.32 7.99
C GLN A 479 -45.01 12.59 6.71
N VAL A 480 -44.25 11.55 6.42
CA VAL A 480 -44.40 10.75 5.20
C VAL A 480 -44.87 9.36 5.59
N GLU A 481 -45.94 8.90 4.95
CA GLU A 481 -46.45 7.53 5.00
C GLU A 481 -46.30 6.93 3.60
N LEU A 482 -45.49 5.89 3.47
CA LEU A 482 -45.34 5.16 2.22
C LEU A 482 -46.53 4.21 2.05
N GLN A 483 -47.32 4.40 0.99
CA GLN A 483 -48.36 3.43 0.62
C GLN A 483 -47.81 2.33 -0.27
N SER A 484 -46.77 2.67 -1.05
CA SER A 484 -45.96 1.78 -1.88
C SER A 484 -44.66 2.53 -2.22
N GLN A 485 -43.69 1.88 -2.86
CA GLN A 485 -42.42 2.52 -3.19
C GLN A 485 -42.51 3.61 -4.26
N ASN A 486 -43.58 3.59 -5.07
CA ASN A 486 -43.86 4.59 -6.09
C ASN A 486 -45.02 5.52 -5.69
N ARG A 487 -45.54 5.41 -4.44
CA ARG A 487 -46.63 6.27 -3.97
C ARG A 487 -46.55 6.56 -2.46
N ALA A 488 -46.49 7.83 -2.10
CA ALA A 488 -46.47 8.29 -0.72
C ALA A 488 -47.66 9.20 -0.42
N ILE A 489 -48.14 9.16 0.82
CA ILE A 489 -48.96 10.23 1.39
C ILE A 489 -48.04 11.10 2.23
N VAL A 490 -48.04 12.40 1.96
CA VAL A 490 -47.27 13.38 2.73
C VAL A 490 -48.22 14.27 3.49
N TYR A 491 -48.15 14.18 4.82
CA TYR A 491 -48.93 14.96 5.76
C TYR A 491 -48.18 16.24 6.12
N VAL A 492 -48.80 17.39 5.90
CA VAL A 492 -48.26 18.72 6.22
C VAL A 492 -49.29 19.56 6.99
N GLU A 493 -48.86 20.66 7.59
CA GLU A 493 -49.76 21.61 8.24
C GLU A 493 -50.73 22.24 7.22
N GLU A 494 -51.94 22.63 7.65
CA GLU A 494 -52.97 23.20 6.77
C GLU A 494 -52.45 24.47 6.03
N ASP A 495 -51.63 25.26 6.71
CA ASP A 495 -50.99 26.46 6.15
C ASP A 495 -49.91 26.14 5.09
N ASP A 496 -49.37 24.91 5.06
CA ASP A 496 -48.27 24.49 4.18
C ASP A 496 -48.73 23.79 2.90
N ILE A 497 -49.96 23.27 2.83
CA ILE A 497 -50.50 22.60 1.62
C ILE A 497 -50.30 23.42 0.35
N SER A 498 -50.63 24.72 0.42
CA SER A 498 -50.55 25.60 -0.75
C SER A 498 -49.10 25.88 -1.18
N TYR A 499 -48.15 25.81 -0.25
CA TYR A 499 -46.73 26.03 -0.51
C TYR A 499 -46.05 24.78 -1.07
N VAL A 500 -46.44 23.59 -0.61
CA VAL A 500 -45.92 22.31 -1.08
C VAL A 500 -46.45 22.00 -2.49
N ILE A 501 -47.75 22.15 -2.72
CA ILE A 501 -48.37 21.91 -4.04
C ILE A 501 -47.93 22.98 -5.06
N GLY A 502 -47.81 24.23 -4.62
CA GLY A 502 -47.46 25.36 -5.49
C GLY A 502 -48.59 25.78 -6.44
N LYS A 503 -48.38 26.86 -7.21
CA LYS A 503 -49.40 27.40 -8.12
C LYS A 503 -49.73 26.41 -9.24
N GLY A 504 -50.92 25.82 -9.16
CA GLY A 504 -51.42 24.88 -10.16
C GLY A 504 -50.76 23.51 -10.14
N GLY A 505 -50.18 23.09 -9.01
CA GLY A 505 -49.50 21.78 -8.87
C GLY A 505 -48.03 21.76 -9.29
N GLY A 506 -47.54 22.82 -9.95
CA GLY A 506 -46.23 22.76 -10.58
C GLY A 506 -45.02 22.58 -9.65
N ARG A 507 -45.16 22.72 -8.33
CA ARG A 507 -44.07 22.44 -7.38
C ARG A 507 -44.09 21.00 -6.90
N ILE A 508 -45.26 20.45 -6.59
CA ILE A 508 -45.35 19.02 -6.26
C ILE A 508 -44.97 18.18 -7.48
N ASP A 509 -45.40 18.56 -8.70
CA ASP A 509 -45.00 17.89 -9.93
C ASP A 509 -43.46 17.86 -10.13
N GLN A 510 -42.75 18.90 -9.69
CA GLN A 510 -41.28 18.97 -9.75
C GLN A 510 -40.63 18.04 -8.74
N ILE A 511 -41.18 17.98 -7.52
CA ILE A 511 -40.73 17.08 -6.46
C ILE A 511 -41.00 15.62 -6.85
N GLU A 512 -42.18 15.31 -7.39
CA GLU A 512 -42.53 13.99 -7.93
C GLU A 512 -41.62 13.59 -9.11
N GLN A 513 -41.30 14.50 -10.03
CA GLN A 513 -40.36 14.22 -11.13
C GLN A 513 -38.91 14.02 -10.66
N ALA A 514 -38.48 14.74 -9.62
CA ALA A 514 -37.15 14.60 -9.04
C ALA A 514 -37.01 13.29 -8.26
N LEU A 515 -38.04 12.93 -7.49
CA LEU A 515 -38.05 11.75 -6.63
C LEU A 515 -38.54 10.47 -7.34
N GLY A 516 -39.26 10.59 -8.45
CA GLY A 516 -39.79 9.47 -9.23
C GLY A 516 -40.98 8.75 -8.58
N ILE A 517 -41.74 9.42 -7.72
CA ILE A 517 -42.83 8.87 -6.90
C ILE A 517 -44.06 9.80 -6.97
N ASP A 518 -45.27 9.22 -6.99
CA ASP A 518 -46.53 9.95 -6.85
C ASP A 518 -46.77 10.34 -5.37
N ILE A 519 -47.01 11.62 -5.11
CA ILE A 519 -47.15 12.17 -3.76
C ILE A 519 -48.56 12.75 -3.56
N ASP A 520 -49.33 12.11 -2.68
CA ASP A 520 -50.63 12.62 -2.23
C ASP A 520 -50.44 13.51 -1.00
N VAL A 521 -50.62 14.83 -1.15
CA VAL A 521 -50.42 15.79 -0.06
C VAL A 521 -51.72 15.98 0.73
N ARG A 522 -51.67 15.71 2.04
CA ARG A 522 -52.80 15.79 2.97
C ARG A 522 -52.48 16.64 4.20
N THR A 523 -53.51 17.04 4.94
CA THR A 523 -53.29 17.74 6.22
C THR A 523 -52.96 16.75 7.33
N LEU A 524 -52.12 17.16 8.30
CA LEU A 524 -51.82 16.35 9.49
C LEU A 524 -53.07 15.91 10.27
N ASP A 525 -54.15 16.69 10.22
CA ASP A 525 -55.45 16.36 10.82
C ASP A 525 -56.17 15.18 10.14
N GLU A 526 -55.87 14.90 8.87
CA GLU A 526 -56.43 13.78 8.10
C GLU A 526 -55.72 12.46 8.38
N ARG A 527 -54.71 12.46 9.26
CA ARG A 527 -53.98 11.26 9.64
C ARG A 527 -54.85 10.35 10.53
N PRO A 528 -54.95 9.03 10.23
CA PRO A 528 -55.80 8.09 10.97
C PRO A 528 -55.56 7.98 12.49
N ASP A 529 -54.40 8.44 12.98
CA ASP A 529 -53.99 8.36 14.38
C ASP A 529 -54.46 9.54 15.26
N HIS A 530 -55.03 10.61 14.68
CA HIS A 530 -55.37 11.83 15.43
C HIS A 530 -56.66 11.74 16.30
N HIS A 531 -57.32 10.57 16.35
CA HIS A 531 -58.54 10.29 17.12
C HIS A 531 -58.36 9.37 18.33
N ARG A 532 -57.23 9.48 19.06
CA ARG A 532 -57.07 8.83 20.38
C ARG A 532 -56.45 9.74 21.45
N SER A 533 -56.94 10.96 21.59
CA SER A 533 -56.59 11.78 22.78
C SER A 533 -57.58 12.91 23.01
N THR A 534 -58.81 12.59 23.42
CA THR A 534 -59.64 13.54 24.19
C THR A 534 -60.73 12.81 24.96
N GLY A 535 -60.50 12.59 26.26
CA GLY A 535 -61.56 12.13 27.16
C GLY A 535 -61.06 11.62 28.51
N GLY A 536 -61.21 12.42 29.56
CA GLY A 536 -61.32 11.91 30.93
C GLY A 536 -60.36 12.51 31.96
N ALA A 537 -60.77 13.61 32.60
CA ALA A 537 -60.21 14.05 33.86
C ALA A 537 -60.82 13.25 35.04
N SER A 538 -59.99 12.78 35.98
CA SER A 538 -60.21 12.94 37.44
C SER A 538 -59.17 12.19 38.30
N ALA A 539 -58.47 12.97 39.14
CA ALA A 539 -58.14 12.75 40.56
C ALA A 539 -57.56 11.42 41.08
N GLY A 540 -56.43 11.52 41.80
CA GLY A 540 -56.28 10.89 43.12
C GLY A 540 -55.00 10.09 43.40
N GLY A 541 -54.07 10.71 44.13
CA GLY A 541 -53.46 10.13 45.34
C GLY A 541 -52.46 8.96 45.25
N GLY A 542 -51.17 9.30 45.37
CA GLY A 542 -50.15 8.74 46.27
C GLY A 542 -50.03 7.23 46.54
N GLY A 543 -48.82 6.69 46.37
CA GLY A 543 -48.41 5.43 46.99
C GLY A 543 -47.16 4.78 46.40
N SER A 544 -46.05 4.89 47.11
CA SER A 544 -44.74 4.23 46.91
C SER A 544 -44.81 2.70 46.87
N GLY A 545 -43.90 2.03 46.13
CA GLY A 545 -43.59 0.62 46.41
C GLY A 545 -43.04 -0.29 45.29
N ASN A 546 -41.85 0.02 44.77
CA ASN A 546 -40.74 -0.89 44.44
C ASN A 546 -40.86 -2.07 43.41
N ALA A 547 -39.89 -2.01 42.48
CA ALA A 547 -39.10 -3.09 41.87
C ALA A 547 -39.71 -4.02 40.81
N SER A 548 -39.27 -3.83 39.56
CA SER A 548 -38.46 -4.84 38.83
C SER A 548 -37.69 -4.15 37.70
N ARG A 549 -36.37 -4.34 37.72
CA ARG A 549 -35.40 -3.82 36.75
C ARG A 549 -35.40 -4.71 35.51
N VAL A 550 -35.46 -4.10 34.33
CA VAL A 550 -34.84 -4.64 33.11
C VAL A 550 -33.76 -3.63 32.73
N ASN A 551 -32.53 -4.13 32.61
CA ASN A 551 -31.33 -3.37 32.25
C ASN A 551 -31.34 -3.16 30.73
N GLU A 552 -31.48 -1.91 30.28
CA GLU A 552 -30.96 -1.45 28.99
C GLU A 552 -29.75 -0.57 29.30
N GLY A 553 -28.59 -0.93 28.72
CA GLY A 553 -27.35 -0.18 28.85
C GLY A 553 -27.40 1.13 28.04
N PRO A 554 -26.59 2.15 28.39
CA PRO A 554 -26.77 3.51 27.91
C PRO A 554 -26.11 3.72 26.54
N GLY A 555 -26.89 4.11 25.54
CA GLY A 555 -26.35 4.84 24.39
C GLY A 555 -25.87 6.22 24.86
N HIS A 556 -24.60 6.55 24.64
CA HIS A 556 -24.05 7.85 25.00
C HIS A 556 -24.67 8.94 24.11
N ALA A 557 -25.61 9.71 24.67
CA ALA A 557 -26.09 10.94 24.06
C ALA A 557 -24.94 11.96 24.02
N GLY A 558 -24.47 12.31 22.82
CA GLY A 558 -23.43 13.32 22.62
C GLY A 558 -23.83 14.70 23.18
N GLU A 559 -22.84 15.49 23.54
CA GLU A 559 -23.05 16.87 24.03
C GLU A 559 -23.23 17.82 22.85
N VAL A 560 -24.35 18.54 22.80
CA VAL A 560 -24.62 19.52 21.73
C VAL A 560 -23.76 20.76 21.92
N VAL A 561 -23.00 21.12 20.88
CA VAL A 561 -22.10 22.28 20.89
C VAL A 561 -22.43 23.21 19.72
N THR A 562 -22.16 24.50 19.89
CA THR A 562 -22.31 25.50 18.82
C THR A 562 -20.92 25.99 18.39
N PRO A 563 -20.42 25.61 17.20
CA PRO A 563 -19.11 26.04 16.74
C PRO A 563 -19.05 27.55 16.45
N GLU A 564 -17.91 28.17 16.75
CA GLU A 564 -17.62 29.56 16.40
C GLU A 564 -16.75 29.64 15.14
N ILE A 565 -17.23 30.32 14.11
CA ILE A 565 -16.50 30.48 12.84
C ILE A 565 -15.69 31.78 12.86
N THR A 566 -14.37 31.68 12.69
CA THR A 566 -13.46 32.82 12.55
C THR A 566 -12.94 32.96 11.12
N SER A 567 -12.09 33.95 10.87
CA SER A 567 -11.45 34.12 9.55
C SER A 567 -10.41 33.04 9.22
N ARG A 568 -9.93 32.28 10.21
CA ARG A 568 -8.86 31.28 10.03
C ARG A 568 -9.20 29.88 10.55
N HIS A 569 -10.09 29.77 11.53
CA HIS A 569 -10.44 28.51 12.19
C HIS A 569 -11.95 28.41 12.47
N ILE A 570 -12.47 27.19 12.51
CA ILE A 570 -13.73 26.85 13.17
C ILE A 570 -13.38 26.30 14.56
N ILE A 571 -13.93 26.92 15.60
CA ILE A 571 -13.65 26.59 16.99
C ILE A 571 -14.86 25.85 17.55
N VAL A 572 -14.66 24.60 17.97
CA VAL A 572 -15.70 23.80 18.63
C VAL A 572 -15.42 23.81 20.14
N PRO A 573 -16.24 24.48 20.96
CA PRO A 573 -16.05 24.50 22.41
C PRO A 573 -16.39 23.13 23.00
N VAL A 574 -15.49 22.58 23.82
CA VAL A 574 -15.65 21.30 24.53
C VAL A 574 -15.21 21.50 25.97
N ASP A 575 -16.14 22.01 26.78
CA ASP A 575 -15.87 22.35 28.18
C ASP A 575 -15.53 21.10 29.01
N GLY A 576 -14.43 21.19 29.78
CA GLY A 576 -14.10 20.20 30.81
C GLY A 576 -13.42 18.90 30.36
N ARG A 577 -13.10 18.72 29.07
CA ARG A 577 -12.48 17.48 28.53
C ARG A 577 -11.09 17.66 27.91
N SER A 578 -10.27 18.54 28.49
CA SER A 578 -8.91 18.82 27.99
C SER A 578 -8.03 17.57 27.93
N GLY A 579 -7.52 17.23 26.75
CA GLY A 579 -6.63 16.10 26.50
C GLY A 579 -7.34 14.78 26.18
N GLU A 580 -8.68 14.77 26.16
CA GLU A 580 -9.46 13.61 25.74
C GLU A 580 -9.69 13.63 24.23
N THR A 581 -9.80 12.44 23.63
CA THR A 581 -10.16 12.28 22.23
C THR A 581 -11.66 12.15 22.12
N VAL A 582 -12.26 12.96 21.26
CA VAL A 582 -13.71 13.04 21.09
C VAL A 582 -14.07 12.97 19.62
N GLU A 583 -15.24 12.41 19.33
CA GLU A 583 -15.86 12.41 18.02
C GLU A 583 -16.79 13.60 17.89
N VAL A 584 -16.65 14.34 16.81
CA VAL A 584 -17.58 15.40 16.44
C VAL A 584 -18.51 14.85 15.37
N ARG A 585 -19.82 15.01 15.59
CA ARG A 585 -20.88 14.50 14.73
C ARG A 585 -21.88 15.61 14.38
N ALA A 586 -22.52 15.54 13.21
CA ALA A 586 -23.62 16.42 12.80
C ALA A 586 -24.90 15.59 12.67
N GLU A 587 -25.96 15.89 13.44
CA GLU A 587 -27.21 15.11 13.47
C GLU A 587 -27.01 13.59 13.69
N GLY A 588 -25.93 13.22 14.39
CA GLY A 588 -25.57 11.82 14.64
C GLY A 588 -24.58 11.21 13.63
N ASP A 589 -24.37 11.86 12.46
CA ASP A 589 -23.39 11.44 11.46
C ASP A 589 -21.98 11.88 11.85
N TYR A 590 -21.00 10.97 11.74
CA TYR A 590 -19.60 11.25 12.06
C TYR A 590 -19.02 12.31 11.11
N LEU A 591 -18.37 13.34 11.67
CA LEU A 591 -17.58 14.30 10.91
C LEU A 591 -16.08 13.97 11.02
N PHE A 592 -15.54 13.95 12.25
CA PHE A 592 -14.12 13.69 12.50
C PHE A 592 -13.86 13.43 13.99
N THR A 593 -12.69 12.88 14.29
CA THR A 593 -12.18 12.66 15.65
C THR A 593 -11.06 13.66 15.93
N ALA A 594 -11.07 14.28 17.11
CA ALA A 594 -10.00 15.20 17.51
C ALA A 594 -9.74 15.17 19.02
N THR A 595 -8.50 15.47 19.40
CA THR A 595 -8.13 15.64 20.80
C THR A 595 -8.41 17.07 21.25
N VAL A 596 -9.14 17.23 22.35
CA VAL A 596 -9.49 18.53 22.91
C VAL A 596 -8.23 19.22 23.44
N SER A 597 -8.01 20.47 23.05
CA SER A 597 -6.87 21.25 23.49
C SER A 597 -6.92 21.55 25.00
N ARG A 598 -5.79 22.01 25.57
CA ARG A 598 -5.74 22.45 26.98
C ARG A 598 -6.68 23.62 27.30
N GLY A 599 -7.16 24.32 26.28
CA GLY A 599 -8.14 25.40 26.38
C GLY A 599 -9.60 24.94 26.44
N GLY A 600 -9.88 23.63 26.32
CA GLY A 600 -11.25 23.12 26.27
C GLY A 600 -11.94 23.39 24.92
N GLU A 601 -11.18 23.37 23.83
CA GLU A 601 -11.69 23.63 22.49
C GLU A 601 -10.95 22.79 21.44
N ILE A 602 -11.63 22.52 20.34
CA ILE A 602 -11.06 21.91 19.13
C ILE A 602 -11.01 22.99 18.06
N GLN A 603 -9.83 23.19 17.46
CA GLN A 603 -9.64 24.16 16.40
C GLN A 603 -9.42 23.45 15.06
N VAL A 604 -10.31 23.70 14.10
CA VAL A 604 -10.21 23.18 12.73
C VAL A 604 -9.82 24.33 11.81
N SER A 605 -8.69 24.20 11.10
CA SER A 605 -8.24 25.23 10.15
C SER A 605 -9.17 25.33 8.94
N ARG A 606 -9.59 26.55 8.60
CA ARG A 606 -10.45 26.81 7.43
C ARG A 606 -9.69 26.50 6.14
N GLY A 607 -10.38 25.87 5.19
CA GLY A 607 -9.79 25.36 3.94
C GLY A 607 -9.30 23.90 4.03
N SER A 608 -9.51 23.22 5.16
CA SER A 608 -9.42 21.76 5.24
C SER A 608 -10.76 21.14 4.82
N ALA A 609 -10.73 19.91 4.30
CA ALA A 609 -11.95 19.17 3.95
C ALA A 609 -12.93 19.06 5.14
N ILE A 610 -12.39 18.87 6.35
CA ILE A 610 -13.16 18.83 7.60
C ILE A 610 -13.84 20.17 7.90
N ALA A 611 -13.16 21.29 7.65
CA ALA A 611 -13.76 22.62 7.82
C ALA A 611 -14.87 22.87 6.79
N GLU A 612 -14.70 22.41 5.55
CA GLU A 612 -15.73 22.54 4.50
C GLU A 612 -16.98 21.73 4.83
N GLU A 613 -16.82 20.50 5.31
CA GLU A 613 -17.95 19.66 5.76
C GLU A 613 -18.65 20.26 6.99
N MET A 614 -17.90 20.81 7.93
CA MET A 614 -18.46 21.45 9.11
C MET A 614 -19.18 22.77 8.79
N GLU A 615 -18.63 23.59 7.88
CA GLU A 615 -19.33 24.79 7.37
C GLU A 615 -20.62 24.40 6.66
N GLN A 616 -20.61 23.36 5.82
CA GLN A 616 -21.81 22.84 5.18
C GLN A 616 -22.83 22.30 6.20
N ALA A 617 -22.39 21.67 7.28
CA ALA A 617 -23.28 21.19 8.33
C ALA A 617 -23.93 22.35 9.09
N ILE A 618 -23.15 23.38 9.42
CA ILE A 618 -23.64 24.60 10.09
C ILE A 618 -24.59 25.38 9.16
N ASP A 619 -24.26 25.52 7.87
CA ASP A 619 -25.09 26.21 6.88
C ASP A 619 -26.42 25.46 6.63
N ARG A 620 -26.43 24.14 6.77
CA ARG A 620 -27.63 23.29 6.74
C ARG A 620 -28.41 23.30 8.05
N GLY A 621 -27.95 24.02 9.08
CA GLY A 621 -28.58 24.11 10.39
C GLY A 621 -28.52 22.81 11.20
N GLN A 622 -27.60 21.90 10.87
CA GLN A 622 -27.43 20.61 11.53
C GLN A 622 -26.88 20.79 12.95
N GLN A 623 -27.41 20.03 13.90
CA GLN A 623 -26.93 20.02 15.28
C GLN A 623 -25.55 19.35 15.37
N ILE A 624 -24.54 20.08 15.85
CA ILE A 624 -23.21 19.52 16.08
C ILE A 624 -23.15 18.95 17.49
N THR A 625 -22.74 17.69 17.63
CA THR A 625 -22.60 16.97 18.89
C THR A 625 -21.20 16.42 19.06
N VAL A 626 -20.71 16.43 20.30
CA VAL A 626 -19.41 15.87 20.68
C VAL A 626 -19.62 14.67 21.58
N VAL A 627 -19.11 13.51 21.15
CA VAL A 627 -19.20 12.23 21.87
C VAL A 627 -17.81 11.83 22.33
N PRO A 628 -17.60 11.33 23.56
CA PRO A 628 -16.32 10.70 23.91
C PRO A 628 -16.04 9.54 22.94
N SER A 629 -14.81 9.47 22.41
CA SER A 629 -14.33 8.30 21.65
C SER A 629 -14.02 7.12 22.57
#